data_AF-A0A382HEE5-F1
#
_entry.id   AF-A0A382HEE5-F1
#
_cell.length_a   1.000
_cell.length_b   1.000
_cell.length_c   1.000
_cell.angle_alpha   90.00
_cell.angle_beta   90.00
_cell.angle_gamma   90.00
#
_symmetry.space_group_name_H-M   'P 1'
#
loop_
_entity.id
_entity.type
_entity.pdbx_description
1 polymer ?
#
loop_
_entity_poly.entity_id
_entity_poly.type
_entity_poly.pdbx_seq_one_letter_code
_entity_poly.pdbx_strand_id
1 'polypeptide(L)'
;PSFNYKGEKTPLYCKNHSKETMIDIKSIKCYEIGCKKIPNFNYKGQKIGLYCKNHAKENMIDVTHKKCKNCADWPDAQIANKKYKNYCARCFQRLFPKDPLTFQIRCKTKEVAVRDYINTIFDGFQHDKSLFTGGCDCTHRRRIDHRKLIGNTLLCIETDEKQHKYYDKKDEKDRYEDLYMVFSGKWIFIRFNPDKYTNKKGVRKNPTIARRLFRLKEEMEKQIKRIENEENKELVEISYLYYDRFD
;
A
#
# COMPACT_ATOMS: atom_id res chain seq x y z
N PRO A 1 35.16 15.64 12.05
CA PRO A 1 35.82 14.83 10.98
C PRO A 1 34.85 14.43 9.85
N SER A 2 35.29 14.61 8.60
CA SER A 2 34.60 14.18 7.36
C SER A 2 35.55 13.55 6.33
N PHE A 3 36.87 13.66 6.54
CA PHE A 3 37.90 13.21 5.62
C PHE A 3 38.54 11.90 6.10
N ASN A 4 38.88 11.02 5.15
CA ASN A 4 39.77 9.88 5.36
C ASN A 4 40.38 9.44 4.02
N TYR A 5 41.27 8.45 4.05
CA TYR A 5 41.75 7.78 2.86
C TYR A 5 40.62 7.04 2.13
N LYS A 6 40.84 6.84 0.84
CA LYS A 6 39.89 6.24 -0.11
C LYS A 6 39.53 4.81 0.31
N GLY A 7 38.22 4.50 0.37
CA GLY A 7 37.71 3.17 0.74
C GLY A 7 37.42 3.00 2.23
N GLU A 8 37.90 3.92 3.06
CA GLU A 8 37.60 3.94 4.49
C GLU A 8 36.15 4.34 4.76
N LYS A 9 35.56 3.71 5.78
CA LYS A 9 34.15 3.95 6.16
C LYS A 9 33.99 5.03 7.21
N THR A 10 35.02 5.25 8.01
CA THR A 10 34.96 6.10 9.19
C THR A 10 35.78 7.36 8.94
N PRO A 11 35.19 8.56 9.05
CA PRO A 11 35.94 9.79 8.83
C PRO A 11 36.80 10.06 10.05
N LEU A 12 38.11 10.13 9.85
CA LEU A 12 39.09 10.33 10.92
C LEU A 12 39.56 11.78 11.03
N TYR A 13 39.56 12.52 9.91
CA TYR A 13 40.14 13.86 9.81
C TYR A 13 39.07 14.90 9.50
N CYS A 14 39.24 16.15 9.95
CA CYS A 14 38.47 17.28 9.40
C CYS A 14 39.20 17.87 8.20
N LYS A 15 38.56 18.78 7.46
CA LYS A 15 39.15 19.43 6.28
C LYS A 15 40.51 20.08 6.56
N ASN A 16 40.68 20.69 7.74
CA ASN A 16 41.92 21.38 8.09
C ASN A 16 43.06 20.42 8.46
N HIS A 17 42.74 19.18 8.80
CA HIS A 17 43.71 18.15 9.20
C HIS A 17 43.76 16.98 8.21
N SER A 18 43.14 17.12 7.03
CA SER A 18 43.18 16.11 5.98
C SER A 18 44.46 16.24 5.17
N LYS A 19 45.10 15.11 4.84
CA LYS A 19 46.22 15.08 3.88
C LYS A 19 45.71 15.23 2.44
N GLU A 20 46.57 15.65 1.52
CA GLU A 20 46.21 15.88 0.10
C GLU A 20 45.50 14.70 -0.57
N THR A 21 45.81 13.47 -0.17
CA THR A 21 45.22 12.25 -0.74
C THR A 21 43.90 11.80 -0.07
N MET A 22 43.47 12.48 1.00
CA MET A 22 42.24 12.17 1.70
C MET A 22 41.05 12.88 1.06
N ILE A 23 39.92 12.19 1.00
CA ILE A 23 38.67 12.71 0.43
C ILE A 23 37.63 12.92 1.52
N ASP A 24 36.71 13.87 1.32
CA ASP A 24 35.52 13.96 2.16
C ASP A 24 34.62 12.75 1.88
N ILE A 25 34.68 11.74 2.76
CA ILE A 25 33.91 10.51 2.62
C ILE A 25 32.46 10.67 3.08
N LYS A 26 32.08 11.81 3.68
CA LYS A 26 30.67 12.15 3.99
C LYS A 26 29.97 12.81 2.80
N SER A 27 30.70 13.54 1.97
CA SER A 27 30.18 14.33 0.84
C SER A 27 30.88 13.99 -0.47
N ILE A 28 30.97 12.70 -0.79
CA ILE A 28 31.67 12.22 -1.98
C ILE A 28 30.95 12.70 -3.25
N LYS A 29 31.72 13.27 -4.17
CA LYS A 29 31.31 13.64 -5.53
C LYS A 29 31.96 12.70 -6.55
N CYS A 30 31.38 12.65 -7.75
CA CYS A 30 32.00 11.98 -8.88
C CYS A 30 33.46 12.42 -9.04
N TYR A 31 34.34 11.45 -9.25
CA TYR A 31 35.79 11.66 -9.33
C TYR A 31 36.21 12.44 -10.59
N GLU A 32 35.39 12.44 -11.63
CA GLU A 32 35.60 13.25 -12.82
C GLU A 32 35.68 14.74 -12.49
N ILE A 33 36.73 15.41 -12.99
CA ILE A 33 37.02 16.81 -12.67
C ILE A 33 35.83 17.69 -13.06
N GLY A 34 35.41 18.56 -12.16
CA GLY A 34 34.26 19.45 -12.35
C GLY A 34 32.88 18.78 -12.21
N CYS A 35 32.80 17.46 -12.06
CA CYS A 35 31.53 16.77 -11.89
C CYS A 35 31.01 16.86 -10.45
N LYS A 36 29.79 17.40 -10.28
CA LYS A 36 29.14 17.52 -8.96
C LYS A 36 28.08 16.43 -8.69
N LYS A 37 27.96 15.42 -9.58
CA LYS A 37 26.97 14.34 -9.44
C LYS A 37 27.35 13.35 -8.34
N ILE A 38 26.34 12.71 -7.75
CA ILE A 38 26.51 11.65 -6.75
C ILE A 38 27.19 10.44 -7.43
N PRO A 39 28.27 9.91 -6.85
CA PRO A 39 28.93 8.73 -7.39
C PRO A 39 28.29 7.45 -6.87
N ASN A 40 27.78 6.64 -7.80
CA ASN A 40 27.16 5.35 -7.50
C ASN A 40 27.94 4.17 -8.10
N PHE A 41 28.87 4.45 -9.01
CA PHE A 41 29.57 3.43 -9.81
C PHE A 41 30.99 3.21 -9.31
N ASN A 42 31.37 1.94 -9.22
CA ASN A 42 32.73 1.49 -8.91
C ASN A 42 32.92 0.03 -9.38
N TYR A 43 34.12 -0.51 -9.24
CA TYR A 43 34.38 -1.92 -9.52
C TYR A 43 33.71 -2.86 -8.51
N LYS A 44 33.44 -4.09 -8.94
CA LYS A 44 32.80 -5.13 -8.13
C LYS A 44 33.54 -5.34 -6.79
N GLY A 45 32.79 -5.50 -5.70
CA GLY A 45 33.32 -5.69 -4.34
C GLY A 45 33.58 -4.38 -3.58
N GLN A 46 33.63 -3.24 -4.27
CA GLN A 46 33.72 -1.94 -3.62
C GLN A 46 32.37 -1.55 -3.01
N LYS A 47 32.39 -0.85 -1.88
CA LYS A 47 31.17 -0.45 -1.14
C LYS A 47 30.82 1.03 -1.31
N ILE A 48 31.73 1.81 -1.89
CA ILE A 48 31.62 3.26 -2.07
C ILE A 48 31.70 3.55 -3.57
N GLY A 49 30.75 4.31 -4.10
CA GLY A 49 30.80 4.78 -5.49
C GLY A 49 31.89 5.82 -5.70
N LEU A 50 32.59 5.77 -6.84
CA LEU A 50 33.61 6.75 -7.23
C LEU A 50 33.16 7.63 -8.39
N TYR A 51 32.37 7.09 -9.31
CA TYR A 51 31.91 7.79 -10.50
C TYR A 51 30.39 7.84 -10.55
N CYS A 52 29.85 8.89 -11.17
CA CYS A 52 28.44 8.90 -11.55
C CYS A 52 28.22 7.98 -12.76
N LYS A 53 26.96 7.65 -13.08
CA LYS A 53 26.61 6.79 -14.23
C LYS A 53 27.27 7.22 -15.54
N ASN A 54 27.36 8.54 -15.78
CA ASN A 54 27.91 9.08 -17.03
C ASN A 54 29.43 8.98 -17.14
N HIS A 55 30.12 8.89 -16.00
CA HIS A 55 31.58 8.79 -15.95
C HIS A 55 32.03 7.42 -15.43
N ALA A 56 31.12 6.44 -15.42
CA ALA A 56 31.46 5.07 -15.10
C ALA A 56 32.42 4.54 -16.17
N LYS A 57 33.56 4.01 -15.73
CA LYS A 57 34.51 3.37 -16.63
C LYS A 57 34.02 1.98 -17.01
N GLU A 58 34.67 1.38 -18.00
CA GLU A 58 34.40 0.00 -18.41
C GLU A 58 34.43 -0.95 -17.19
N ASN A 59 33.48 -1.88 -17.16
CA ASN A 59 33.29 -2.86 -16.07
C ASN A 59 32.94 -2.29 -14.69
N MET A 60 32.70 -0.98 -14.55
CA MET A 60 32.14 -0.42 -13.32
C MET A 60 30.64 -0.73 -13.21
N ILE A 61 30.21 -1.07 -12.00
CA ILE A 61 28.82 -1.36 -11.67
C ILE A 61 28.30 -0.39 -10.63
N ASP A 62 26.97 -0.26 -10.53
CA ASP A 62 26.35 0.43 -9.40
C ASP A 62 26.61 -0.38 -8.12
N VAL A 63 27.34 0.22 -7.17
CA VAL A 63 27.72 -0.39 -5.89
C VAL A 63 26.93 0.17 -4.70
N THR A 64 26.14 1.22 -4.92
CA THR A 64 25.39 1.91 -3.84
C THR A 64 23.96 1.39 -3.76
N HIS A 65 23.32 1.10 -4.89
CA HIS A 65 21.97 0.58 -4.93
C HIS A 65 21.97 -0.95 -4.82
N LYS A 66 21.26 -1.45 -3.82
CA LYS A 66 21.09 -2.89 -3.62
C LYS A 66 20.24 -3.48 -4.76
N LYS A 67 20.71 -4.56 -5.37
CA LYS A 67 19.93 -5.32 -6.36
C LYS A 67 18.83 -6.15 -5.70
N CYS A 68 17.77 -6.42 -6.48
CA CYS A 68 16.65 -7.28 -6.08
C CYS A 68 17.14 -8.67 -5.67
N LYS A 69 16.65 -9.20 -4.55
CA LYS A 69 17.00 -10.53 -4.03
C LYS A 69 16.79 -11.69 -5.01
N ASN A 70 15.86 -11.57 -5.97
CA ASN A 70 15.52 -12.66 -6.90
C ASN A 70 16.23 -12.58 -8.24
N CYS A 71 16.44 -11.37 -8.78
CA CYS A 71 17.02 -11.19 -10.10
C CYS A 71 18.39 -10.50 -10.08
N ALA A 72 19.11 -10.55 -8.96
CA ALA A 72 20.40 -9.86 -8.79
C ALA A 72 21.45 -10.26 -9.84
N ASP A 73 21.42 -11.54 -10.23
CA ASP A 73 22.37 -12.15 -11.16
C ASP A 73 21.89 -12.16 -12.62
N TRP A 74 20.70 -11.63 -12.89
CA TRP A 74 20.17 -11.57 -14.25
C TRP A 74 20.73 -10.36 -15.01
N PRO A 75 20.88 -10.43 -16.34
CA PRO A 75 21.31 -9.29 -17.14
C PRO A 75 20.42 -8.05 -16.97
N ASP A 76 19.12 -8.25 -16.77
CA ASP A 76 18.11 -7.20 -16.57
C ASP A 76 17.78 -6.96 -15.08
N ALA A 77 18.72 -7.27 -14.18
CA ALA A 77 18.58 -7.10 -12.74
C ALA A 77 18.01 -5.73 -12.36
N GLN A 78 16.99 -5.73 -11.51
CA GLN A 78 16.34 -4.52 -11.03
C GLN A 78 16.82 -4.16 -9.62
N ILE A 79 16.69 -2.87 -9.27
CA ILE A 79 17.00 -2.39 -7.91
C ILE A 79 15.96 -2.93 -6.91
N ALA A 80 16.44 -3.29 -5.71
CA ALA A 80 15.60 -3.70 -4.60
C ALA A 80 14.77 -2.54 -4.06
N ASN A 81 13.52 -2.81 -3.71
CA ASN A 81 12.66 -1.85 -3.04
C ASN A 81 12.34 -2.33 -1.62
N LYS A 82 12.60 -1.49 -0.62
CA LYS A 82 12.27 -1.81 0.79
C LYS A 82 10.78 -2.05 1.01
N LYS A 83 9.89 -1.32 0.30
CA LYS A 83 8.43 -1.54 0.32
C LYS A 83 8.10 -2.98 -0.05
N TYR A 84 8.81 -3.54 -1.02
CA TYR A 84 8.62 -4.88 -1.54
C TYR A 84 9.62 -5.87 -0.93
N LYS A 85 9.95 -5.73 0.36
CA LYS A 85 10.82 -6.66 1.13
C LYS A 85 12.20 -6.91 0.48
N ASN A 86 12.74 -5.90 -0.20
CA ASN A 86 13.99 -5.92 -1.00
C ASN A 86 13.92 -6.72 -2.32
N TYR A 87 12.72 -6.98 -2.82
CA TYR A 87 12.49 -7.39 -4.21
C TYR A 87 12.21 -6.16 -5.08
N CYS A 88 12.37 -6.28 -6.40
CA CYS A 88 11.78 -5.33 -7.33
C CYS A 88 10.28 -5.61 -7.47
N ALA A 89 9.50 -4.64 -7.97
CA ALA A 89 8.04 -4.79 -8.09
C ALA A 89 7.63 -6.02 -8.91
N ARG A 90 8.30 -6.25 -10.05
CA ARG A 90 8.05 -7.39 -10.95
C ARG A 90 8.29 -8.74 -10.26
N CYS A 91 9.44 -8.91 -9.61
CA CYS A 91 9.76 -10.15 -8.90
C CYS A 91 8.84 -10.35 -7.70
N PHE A 92 8.53 -9.28 -6.95
CA PHE A 92 7.62 -9.37 -5.81
C PHE A 92 6.22 -9.84 -6.23
N GLN A 93 5.65 -9.23 -7.28
CA GLN A 93 4.33 -9.59 -7.81
C GLN A 93 4.25 -11.07 -8.25
N ARG A 94 5.31 -11.60 -8.85
CA ARG A 94 5.37 -12.98 -9.33
C ARG A 94 5.54 -13.98 -8.19
N LEU A 95 6.40 -13.69 -7.24
CA LEU A 95 6.70 -14.57 -6.11
C LEU A 95 5.65 -14.55 -5.01
N PHE A 96 4.97 -13.41 -4.84
CA PHE A 96 3.99 -13.19 -3.77
C PHE A 96 2.63 -12.75 -4.35
N PRO A 97 1.99 -13.56 -5.20
CA PRO A 97 0.78 -13.15 -5.93
C PRO A 97 -0.40 -12.80 -5.01
N LYS A 98 -0.45 -13.39 -3.80
CA LYS A 98 -1.50 -13.16 -2.80
C LYS A 98 -1.13 -12.13 -1.72
N ASP A 99 0.08 -11.56 -1.76
CA ASP A 99 0.46 -10.53 -0.79
C ASP A 99 -0.33 -9.23 -1.06
N PRO A 100 -0.88 -8.56 -0.03
CA PRO A 100 -1.64 -7.32 -0.18
C PRO A 100 -0.93 -6.24 -1.03
N LEU A 101 0.40 -6.17 -0.97
CA LEU A 101 1.18 -5.19 -1.75
C LEU A 101 1.18 -5.51 -3.26
N THR A 102 0.95 -6.76 -3.64
CA THR A 102 0.92 -7.18 -5.04
C THR A 102 -0.29 -6.62 -5.77
N PHE A 103 -1.44 -6.51 -5.11
CA PHE A 103 -2.65 -5.93 -5.70
C PHE A 103 -2.45 -4.45 -6.04
N GLN A 104 -1.71 -3.71 -5.22
CA GLN A 104 -1.36 -2.32 -5.54
C GLN A 104 -0.46 -2.18 -6.76
N ILE A 105 0.40 -3.17 -7.05
CA ILE A 105 1.28 -3.12 -8.22
C ILE A 105 0.45 -3.27 -9.51
N ARG A 106 -0.65 -4.03 -9.46
CA ARG A 106 -1.50 -4.36 -10.61
C ARG A 106 -2.60 -3.33 -10.91
N CYS A 107 -2.99 -2.52 -9.93
CA CYS A 107 -4.25 -1.76 -10.00
C CYS A 107 -4.06 -0.27 -10.30
N LYS A 108 -5.06 0.31 -10.99
CA LYS A 108 -5.14 1.75 -11.27
C LYS A 108 -5.74 2.56 -10.12
N THR A 109 -6.68 1.99 -9.36
CA THR A 109 -7.37 2.64 -8.22
C THR A 109 -7.23 1.80 -6.94
N LYS A 110 -7.53 2.39 -5.77
CA LYS A 110 -7.43 1.67 -4.49
C LYS A 110 -8.61 0.74 -4.29
N GLU A 111 -9.80 1.14 -4.73
CA GLU A 111 -11.00 0.31 -4.79
C GLU A 111 -10.76 -1.01 -5.54
N VAL A 112 -10.16 -0.94 -6.74
CA VAL A 112 -9.83 -2.16 -7.52
C VAL A 112 -8.81 -3.03 -6.78
N ALA A 113 -7.86 -2.43 -6.06
CA ALA A 113 -6.90 -3.18 -5.26
C ALA A 113 -7.55 -3.88 -4.05
N VAL A 114 -8.54 -3.25 -3.41
CA VAL A 114 -9.34 -3.85 -2.34
C VAL A 114 -10.15 -5.02 -2.89
N ARG A 115 -10.79 -4.82 -4.06
CA ARG A 115 -11.55 -5.87 -4.75
C ARG A 115 -10.74 -7.10 -5.05
N ASP A 116 -9.65 -6.91 -5.77
CA ASP A 116 -8.82 -8.04 -6.20
C ASP A 116 -8.26 -8.77 -4.98
N TYR A 117 -7.93 -8.06 -3.90
CA TYR A 117 -7.52 -8.67 -2.65
C TYR A 117 -8.64 -9.52 -2.02
N ILE A 118 -9.85 -8.99 -1.85
CA ILE A 118 -11.00 -9.72 -1.29
C ILE A 118 -11.28 -10.99 -2.10
N ASN A 119 -11.34 -10.88 -3.42
CA ASN A 119 -11.65 -12.01 -4.32
C ASN A 119 -10.59 -13.10 -4.33
N THR A 120 -9.36 -12.84 -3.84
CA THR A 120 -8.33 -13.89 -3.70
C THR A 120 -8.42 -14.66 -2.39
N ILE A 121 -9.21 -14.18 -1.43
CA ILE A 121 -9.32 -14.74 -0.07
C ILE A 121 -10.70 -15.30 0.17
N PHE A 122 -11.75 -14.62 -0.31
CA PHE A 122 -13.13 -14.96 -0.04
C PHE A 122 -13.87 -15.27 -1.34
N ASP A 123 -14.45 -16.47 -1.39
CA ASP A 123 -15.30 -16.88 -2.51
C ASP A 123 -16.74 -16.36 -2.36
N GLY A 124 -17.40 -16.12 -3.49
CA GLY A 124 -18.82 -15.78 -3.54
C GLY A 124 -19.18 -14.31 -3.27
N PHE A 125 -18.19 -13.42 -3.11
CA PHE A 125 -18.45 -11.98 -3.09
C PHE A 125 -18.83 -11.47 -4.49
N GLN A 126 -19.89 -10.68 -4.55
CA GLN A 126 -20.33 -9.96 -5.74
C GLN A 126 -19.77 -8.54 -5.71
N HIS A 127 -19.27 -8.04 -6.84
CA HIS A 127 -18.67 -6.72 -6.97
C HIS A 127 -19.43 -5.82 -7.97
N ASP A 128 -19.61 -4.53 -7.64
CA ASP A 128 -20.13 -3.45 -8.51
C ASP A 128 -21.42 -3.81 -9.27
N LYS A 129 -22.22 -4.72 -8.72
CA LYS A 129 -23.54 -5.06 -9.24
C LYS A 129 -24.58 -4.17 -8.57
N SER A 130 -25.35 -3.42 -9.34
CA SER A 130 -26.54 -2.76 -8.82
C SER A 130 -27.48 -3.78 -8.18
N LEU A 131 -28.10 -3.41 -7.06
CA LEU A 131 -29.24 -4.15 -6.52
C LEU A 131 -30.45 -3.75 -7.36
N PHE A 132 -31.09 -4.70 -8.05
CA PHE A 132 -32.25 -4.44 -8.89
C PHE A 132 -33.51 -4.84 -8.14
N THR A 133 -34.45 -3.91 -7.99
CA THR A 133 -35.84 -4.21 -7.64
C THR A 133 -36.68 -3.87 -8.87
N GLY A 134 -37.44 -4.85 -9.37
CA GLY A 134 -38.29 -4.61 -10.54
C GLY A 134 -39.35 -3.56 -10.23
N GLY A 135 -39.38 -2.48 -11.02
CA GLY A 135 -40.55 -1.57 -11.07
C GLY A 135 -40.34 -0.11 -10.67
N CYS A 136 -39.13 0.37 -10.39
CA CYS A 136 -38.91 1.80 -10.04
C CYS A 136 -37.80 2.44 -10.89
N ASP A 137 -38.13 3.55 -11.55
CA ASP A 137 -37.18 4.48 -12.21
C ASP A 137 -36.56 5.46 -11.19
N CYS A 138 -36.39 5.01 -9.95
CA CYS A 138 -35.70 5.81 -8.96
C CYS A 138 -34.20 5.72 -9.22
N THR A 139 -33.54 6.88 -9.23
CA THR A 139 -32.09 7.14 -9.32
C THR A 139 -31.23 6.41 -8.27
N HIS A 140 -31.85 5.59 -7.41
CA HIS A 140 -31.26 4.75 -6.37
C HIS A 140 -30.80 3.38 -6.87
N ARG A 141 -30.15 3.30 -8.04
CA ARG A 141 -29.34 2.14 -8.44
C ARG A 141 -28.06 2.08 -7.60
N ARG A 142 -28.19 2.02 -6.28
CA ARG A 142 -27.07 2.10 -5.34
C ARG A 142 -26.20 0.86 -5.49
N ARG A 143 -24.95 1.11 -5.82
CA ARG A 143 -23.91 0.10 -5.98
C ARG A 143 -23.23 -0.07 -4.63
N ILE A 144 -23.14 -1.31 -4.20
CA ILE A 144 -22.30 -1.70 -3.06
C ILE A 144 -21.06 -2.33 -3.67
N ASP A 145 -19.90 -1.79 -3.32
CA ASP A 145 -18.63 -2.20 -3.94
C ASP A 145 -18.45 -3.70 -3.84
N HIS A 146 -18.62 -4.28 -2.65
CA HIS A 146 -18.59 -5.73 -2.43
C HIS A 146 -19.68 -6.19 -1.51
N ARG A 147 -20.32 -7.31 -1.83
CA ARG A 147 -21.28 -7.94 -0.91
C ARG A 147 -21.34 -9.45 -1.05
N LYS A 148 -21.76 -10.11 0.03
CA LYS A 148 -22.09 -11.54 0.03
C LYS A 148 -23.28 -11.77 0.96
N LEU A 149 -24.27 -12.55 0.49
CA LEU A 149 -25.35 -13.04 1.33
C LEU A 149 -24.86 -14.27 2.11
N ILE A 150 -24.99 -14.24 3.43
CA ILE A 150 -24.61 -15.32 4.35
C ILE A 150 -25.78 -15.53 5.30
N GLY A 151 -26.42 -16.71 5.22
CA GLY A 151 -27.71 -16.93 5.87
C GLY A 151 -28.74 -15.88 5.42
N ASN A 152 -29.36 -15.17 6.37
CA ASN A 152 -30.25 -14.05 6.11
C ASN A 152 -29.57 -12.67 6.31
N THR A 153 -28.24 -12.60 6.18
CA THR A 153 -27.47 -11.36 6.39
C THR A 153 -26.65 -11.00 5.15
N LEU A 154 -26.78 -9.77 4.68
CA LEU A 154 -25.94 -9.22 3.62
C LEU A 154 -24.71 -8.54 4.22
N LEU A 155 -23.55 -9.17 4.09
CA LEU A 155 -22.27 -8.58 4.47
C LEU A 155 -21.74 -7.72 3.32
N CYS A 156 -21.63 -6.43 3.57
CA CYS A 156 -21.28 -5.39 2.61
C CYS A 156 -19.94 -4.72 2.98
N ILE A 157 -19.07 -4.50 2.00
CA ILE A 157 -17.80 -3.79 2.17
C ILE A 157 -17.80 -2.60 1.22
N GLU A 158 -17.61 -1.40 1.78
CA GLU A 158 -17.57 -0.12 1.07
C GLU A 158 -16.18 0.46 1.18
N THR A 159 -15.57 0.74 0.02
CA THR A 159 -14.24 1.34 -0.06
C THR A 159 -14.37 2.85 -0.24
N ASP A 160 -14.39 3.56 0.87
CA ASP A 160 -14.66 5.00 0.86
C ASP A 160 -13.36 5.79 0.65
N GLU A 161 -12.97 5.98 -0.61
CA GLU A 161 -11.89 6.91 -0.93
C GLU A 161 -12.24 8.32 -0.39
N LYS A 162 -11.29 8.96 0.30
CA LYS A 162 -11.45 10.26 0.98
C LYS A 162 -12.55 10.30 2.07
N GLN A 163 -13.04 9.15 2.55
CA GLN A 163 -14.06 9.02 3.61
C GLN A 163 -15.41 9.70 3.29
N HIS A 164 -15.77 9.90 2.02
CA HIS A 164 -17.02 10.57 1.65
C HIS A 164 -17.29 11.89 2.41
N LYS A 165 -16.25 12.68 2.72
CA LYS A 165 -16.33 13.94 3.51
C LYS A 165 -17.30 15.00 2.97
N TYR A 166 -17.87 14.79 1.79
CA TYR A 166 -18.78 15.68 1.10
C TYR A 166 -20.25 15.21 1.12
N TYR A 167 -20.56 14.05 1.70
CA TYR A 167 -21.94 13.57 1.81
C TYR A 167 -22.70 14.29 2.92
N ASP A 168 -23.91 14.71 2.62
CA ASP A 168 -24.84 15.34 3.57
C ASP A 168 -25.42 14.26 4.50
N LYS A 169 -25.62 14.60 5.79
CA LYS A 169 -26.19 13.68 6.80
C LYS A 169 -27.60 13.20 6.42
N LYS A 170 -28.32 13.99 5.63
CA LYS A 170 -29.64 13.63 5.10
C LYS A 170 -29.55 12.44 4.14
N ASP A 171 -28.54 12.45 3.27
CA ASP A 171 -28.31 11.40 2.27
C ASP A 171 -27.93 10.06 2.91
N GLU A 172 -27.32 10.08 4.11
CA GLU A 172 -27.01 8.87 4.87
C GLU A 172 -28.26 8.25 5.52
N LYS A 173 -29.23 9.04 5.96
CA LYS A 173 -30.50 8.54 6.51
C LYS A 173 -31.36 7.92 5.40
N ASP A 174 -31.49 8.65 4.29
CA ASP A 174 -32.18 8.17 3.08
C ASP A 174 -31.48 6.90 2.55
N ARG A 175 -30.16 6.74 2.80
CA ARG A 175 -29.42 5.51 2.50
C ARG A 175 -30.00 4.27 3.17
N TYR A 176 -30.25 4.34 4.47
CA TYR A 176 -30.72 3.19 5.26
C TYR A 176 -32.18 2.85 4.98
N GLU A 177 -33.04 3.85 4.76
CA GLU A 177 -34.46 3.63 4.45
C GLU A 177 -34.64 2.87 3.12
N ASP A 178 -33.89 3.22 2.07
CA ASP A 178 -33.97 2.49 0.80
C ASP A 178 -33.34 1.08 0.88
N LEU A 179 -32.37 0.84 1.76
CA LEU A 179 -31.78 -0.50 1.93
C LEU A 179 -32.83 -1.51 2.41
N TYR A 180 -33.73 -1.11 3.31
CA TYR A 180 -34.84 -1.95 3.77
C TYR A 180 -35.81 -2.32 2.64
N MET A 181 -35.98 -1.45 1.66
CA MET A 181 -36.84 -1.71 0.50
C MET A 181 -36.24 -2.73 -0.48
N VAL A 182 -34.92 -2.95 -0.42
CA VAL A 182 -34.17 -3.77 -1.37
C VAL A 182 -33.95 -5.20 -0.86
N PHE A 183 -33.72 -5.38 0.44
CA PHE A 183 -33.53 -6.70 1.03
C PHE A 183 -34.02 -6.73 2.48
N SER A 184 -34.87 -7.70 2.77
CA SER A 184 -35.61 -7.86 4.03
C SER A 184 -34.84 -8.60 5.14
N GLY A 185 -33.56 -8.94 4.92
CA GLY A 185 -32.70 -9.53 5.92
C GLY A 185 -31.87 -8.50 6.70
N LYS A 186 -30.89 -8.99 7.45
CA LYS A 186 -29.97 -8.16 8.23
C LYS A 186 -28.83 -7.64 7.34
N TRP A 187 -28.22 -6.54 7.75
CA TRP A 187 -27.13 -5.89 7.03
C TRP A 187 -25.94 -5.67 7.95
N ILE A 188 -24.74 -6.00 7.46
CA ILE A 188 -23.50 -5.61 8.12
C ILE A 188 -22.65 -4.85 7.10
N PHE A 189 -22.30 -3.61 7.42
CA PHE A 189 -21.41 -2.79 6.62
C PHE A 189 -20.02 -2.72 7.26
N ILE A 190 -18.99 -3.03 6.48
CA ILE A 190 -17.61 -2.67 6.80
C ILE A 190 -17.25 -1.50 5.90
N ARG A 191 -17.24 -0.31 6.48
CA ARG A 191 -16.78 0.92 5.82
C ARG A 191 -15.27 0.96 5.95
N PHE A 192 -14.55 0.90 4.82
CA PHE A 192 -13.10 0.80 4.77
C PHE A 192 -12.49 2.01 4.06
N ASN A 193 -11.76 2.83 4.80
CA ASN A 193 -11.07 3.98 4.24
C ASN A 193 -9.62 3.59 3.87
N PRO A 194 -9.23 3.64 2.58
CA PRO A 194 -7.85 3.35 2.16
C PRO A 194 -6.93 4.59 2.25
N ASP A 195 -7.46 5.76 2.65
CA ASP A 195 -6.75 7.03 2.75
C ASP A 195 -6.29 7.38 4.16
N LYS A 196 -5.49 8.45 4.25
CA LYS A 196 -5.10 9.06 5.52
C LYS A 196 -6.34 9.40 6.35
N TYR A 197 -6.23 9.25 7.66
CA TYR A 197 -7.31 9.57 8.59
C TYR A 197 -6.75 10.22 9.86
N THR A 198 -7.62 10.84 10.63
CA THR A 198 -7.32 11.48 11.91
C THR A 198 -8.03 10.72 13.01
N ASN A 199 -7.24 10.10 13.88
CA ASN A 199 -7.80 9.25 14.92
C ASN A 199 -8.58 10.06 16.00
N LYS A 200 -9.26 9.38 16.92
CA LYS A 200 -10.02 9.95 18.06
C LYS A 200 -9.18 10.89 18.93
N LYS A 201 -7.86 10.70 18.94
CA LYS A 201 -6.90 11.55 19.65
C LYS A 201 -6.45 12.76 18.83
N GLY A 202 -7.03 13.02 17.66
CA GLY A 202 -6.65 14.12 16.77
C GLY A 202 -5.36 13.88 15.98
N VAL A 203 -4.78 12.67 16.03
CA VAL A 203 -3.50 12.36 15.39
C VAL A 203 -3.72 11.86 13.97
N ARG A 204 -3.07 12.52 13.00
CA ARG A 204 -3.07 12.09 11.59
C ARG A 204 -2.29 10.79 11.45
N LYS A 205 -2.93 9.77 10.89
CA LYS A 205 -2.37 8.43 10.63
C LYS A 205 -2.39 8.11 9.14
N ASN A 206 -1.37 7.37 8.70
CA ASN A 206 -1.31 6.81 7.36
C ASN A 206 -0.67 5.42 7.34
N PRO A 207 -1.32 4.38 7.92
CA PRO A 207 -0.82 3.02 7.84
C PRO A 207 -0.68 2.57 6.39
N THR A 208 0.29 1.68 6.14
CA THR A 208 0.47 1.06 4.82
C THR A 208 -0.80 0.30 4.45
N ILE A 209 -1.15 0.32 3.16
CA ILE A 209 -2.30 -0.41 2.64
C ILE A 209 -2.29 -1.91 3.00
N ALA A 210 -1.13 -2.53 3.09
CA ALA A 210 -1.00 -3.95 3.40
C ALA A 210 -1.48 -4.23 4.82
N ARG A 211 -1.11 -3.34 5.76
CA ARG A 211 -1.62 -3.40 7.13
C ARG A 211 -3.14 -3.19 7.16
N ARG A 212 -3.66 -2.29 6.32
CA ARG A 212 -5.10 -2.03 6.23
C ARG A 212 -5.88 -3.22 5.68
N LEU A 213 -5.44 -3.79 4.56
CA LEU A 213 -6.05 -4.96 3.93
C LEU A 213 -5.98 -6.20 4.83
N PHE A 214 -4.90 -6.36 5.61
CA PHE A 214 -4.83 -7.39 6.62
C PHE A 214 -5.91 -7.21 7.70
N ARG A 215 -6.08 -5.99 8.23
CA ARG A 215 -7.13 -5.69 9.21
C ARG A 215 -8.54 -5.81 8.64
N LEU A 216 -8.75 -5.46 7.37
CA LEU A 216 -10.00 -5.68 6.66
C LEU A 216 -10.33 -7.17 6.58
N LYS A 217 -9.34 -8.00 6.23
CA LYS A 217 -9.49 -9.48 6.24
C LYS A 217 -9.93 -9.97 7.62
N GLU A 218 -9.23 -9.55 8.68
CA GLU A 218 -9.58 -9.95 10.06
C GLU A 218 -11.01 -9.55 10.44
N GLU A 219 -11.44 -8.32 10.09
CA GLU A 219 -12.80 -7.86 10.38
C GLU A 219 -13.84 -8.63 9.55
N MET A 220 -13.58 -8.90 8.28
CA MET A 220 -14.46 -9.73 7.45
C MET A 220 -14.61 -11.14 8.03
N GLU A 221 -13.50 -11.79 8.40
CA GLU A 221 -13.53 -13.13 9.03
C GLU A 221 -14.31 -13.12 10.34
N LYS A 222 -14.16 -12.06 11.15
CA LYS A 222 -14.94 -11.87 12.38
C LYS A 222 -16.43 -11.74 12.08
N GLN A 223 -16.82 -10.89 11.13
CA GLN A 223 -18.23 -10.67 10.81
C GLN A 223 -18.88 -11.92 10.19
N ILE A 224 -18.17 -12.67 9.35
CA ILE A 224 -18.64 -13.95 8.81
C ILE A 224 -18.97 -14.92 9.96
N LYS A 225 -18.05 -15.11 10.91
CA LYS A 225 -18.28 -15.97 12.08
C LYS A 225 -19.44 -15.50 12.94
N ARG A 226 -19.57 -14.19 13.17
CA ARG A 226 -20.70 -13.62 13.91
C ARG A 226 -22.03 -13.94 13.23
N ILE A 227 -22.09 -13.86 11.90
CA ILE A 227 -23.31 -14.20 11.15
C ILE A 227 -23.63 -15.69 11.28
N GLU A 228 -22.63 -16.55 11.12
CA GLU A 228 -22.79 -18.01 11.22
C GLU A 228 -23.25 -18.45 12.61
N ASN A 229 -22.87 -17.72 13.66
CA ASN A 229 -23.27 -17.95 15.05
C ASN A 229 -24.57 -17.20 15.46
N GLU A 230 -25.22 -16.49 14.54
CA GLU A 230 -26.40 -15.65 14.81
C GLU A 230 -26.18 -14.54 15.86
N GLU A 231 -24.93 -14.07 15.99
CA GLU A 231 -24.52 -13.02 16.95
C GLU A 231 -24.78 -11.60 16.43
N ASN A 232 -25.22 -11.44 15.19
CA ASN A 232 -25.64 -10.16 14.62
C ASN A 232 -27.14 -9.94 14.90
N LYS A 233 -27.45 -9.21 15.98
CA LYS A 233 -28.82 -9.06 16.48
C LYS A 233 -29.56 -7.91 15.82
N GLU A 234 -28.84 -6.84 15.50
CA GLU A 234 -29.43 -5.64 14.89
C GLU A 234 -29.74 -5.87 13.42
N LEU A 235 -30.73 -5.13 12.92
CA LEU A 235 -31.07 -5.15 11.49
C LEU A 235 -29.94 -4.55 10.63
N VAL A 236 -29.23 -3.57 11.15
CA VAL A 236 -28.11 -2.91 10.47
C VAL A 236 -26.98 -2.69 11.48
N GLU A 237 -25.79 -3.20 11.17
CA GLU A 237 -24.57 -2.96 11.92
C GLU A 237 -23.50 -2.34 11.02
N ILE A 238 -22.69 -1.42 11.57
CA ILE A 238 -21.65 -0.72 10.80
C ILE A 238 -20.34 -0.73 11.56
N SER A 239 -19.30 -1.25 10.91
CA SER A 239 -17.92 -1.22 11.38
C SER A 239 -17.09 -0.26 10.52
N TYR A 240 -16.45 0.71 11.16
CA TYR A 240 -15.57 1.66 10.50
C TYR A 240 -14.12 1.23 10.64
N LEU A 241 -13.39 1.15 9.53
CA LEU A 241 -11.96 0.84 9.49
C LEU A 241 -11.16 1.97 8.86
N TYR A 242 -10.27 2.53 9.67
CA TYR A 242 -9.39 3.66 9.42
C TYR A 242 -10.12 4.98 9.14
N TYR A 243 -11.15 5.31 9.91
CA TYR A 243 -11.94 6.55 9.74
C TYR A 243 -11.60 7.63 10.74
N ASP A 244 -11.86 8.88 10.33
CA ASP A 244 -11.78 10.01 11.22
C ASP A 244 -12.73 9.81 12.41
N ARG A 245 -12.25 10.06 13.63
CA ARG A 245 -13.05 10.00 14.87
C ARG A 245 -13.56 8.60 15.29
N PHE A 246 -13.29 7.53 14.53
CA PHE A 246 -13.66 6.16 14.89
C PHE A 246 -12.46 5.34 15.38
N ASP A 247 -11.31 5.47 14.73
CA ASP A 247 -10.04 4.83 15.13
C ASP A 247 -9.09 5.75 15.87
#